data_AF-M5T7U8-F1
#
_entry.id   AF-M5T7U8-F1
#
_cell.length_a   1.000
_cell.length_b   1.000
_cell.length_c   1.000
_cell.angle_alpha   90.00
_cell.angle_beta   90.00
_cell.angle_gamma   90.00
#
_symmetry.space_group_name_H-M   'P 1'
#
loop_
_entity.id
_entity.type
_entity.pdbx_description
1 polymer ?
#
loop_
_entity_poly.entity_id
_entity_poly.type
_entity_poly.pdbx_seq_one_letter_code
_entity_poly.pdbx_strand_id
1 'polypeptide(L)'
;MPKAHSTNKVHFACFECRSCFKQPNSSNWDADVEPRPFECPNCKIPMTPMGKYFKAPPKRDVKQWFKIELLYAYGERFVSSHTNISRLCDTLPATIAYLIDCGHDESDVRARLDSIRGLRRS
;
A
#
# COMPACT_ATOMS: atom_id res chain seq x y z
N MET A 1 -3.01 0.55 -36.46
CA MET A 1 -3.71 0.75 -35.18
C MET A 1 -2.81 0.25 -34.06
N PRO A 2 -2.25 1.12 -33.20
CA PRO A 2 -1.57 0.63 -32.01
C PRO A 2 -2.59 -0.14 -31.16
N LYS A 3 -2.26 -1.38 -30.81
CA LYS A 3 -3.11 -2.23 -29.97
C LYS A 3 -3.25 -1.53 -28.62
N ALA A 4 -4.47 -1.27 -28.17
CA ALA A 4 -4.73 -0.80 -26.83
C ALA A 4 -4.21 -1.87 -25.86
N HIS A 5 -3.02 -1.66 -25.31
CA HIS A 5 -2.52 -2.48 -24.21
C HIS A 5 -3.50 -2.29 -23.06
N SER A 6 -4.00 -3.38 -22.48
CA SER A 6 -4.87 -3.29 -21.33
C SER A 6 -4.13 -2.51 -20.24
N THR A 7 -4.56 -1.28 -19.98
CA THR A 7 -3.98 -0.43 -18.94
C THR A 7 -4.00 -1.22 -17.64
N ASN A 8 -2.82 -1.58 -17.17
CA ASN A 8 -2.65 -2.34 -15.94
C ASN A 8 -3.16 -1.48 -14.78
N LYS A 9 -4.40 -1.71 -14.35
CA LYS A 9 -5.05 -0.94 -13.28
C LYS A 9 -4.18 -1.01 -12.02
N VAL A 10 -3.59 0.12 -11.65
CA VAL A 10 -2.85 0.25 -10.39
C VAL A 10 -3.86 0.38 -9.26
N HIS A 11 -3.58 -0.30 -8.15
CA HIS A 11 -4.39 -0.16 -6.96
C HIS A 11 -3.90 1.01 -6.12
N PHE A 12 -4.85 1.81 -5.65
CA PHE A 12 -4.62 2.89 -4.70
C PHE A 12 -5.30 2.56 -3.39
N ALA A 13 -4.66 2.87 -2.27
CA ALA A 13 -5.20 2.66 -0.93
C ALA A 13 -5.32 3.97 -0.16
N CYS A 14 -6.43 4.15 0.53
CA CYS A 14 -6.61 5.18 1.53
C CYS A 14 -6.45 4.50 2.89
N PHE A 15 -5.41 4.87 3.63
CA PHE A 15 -5.15 4.32 4.96
C PHE A 15 -6.09 4.87 6.03
N GLU A 16 -6.65 6.06 5.81
CA GLU A 16 -7.62 6.67 6.72
C GLU A 16 -8.91 5.85 6.80
N CYS A 17 -9.64 5.72 5.70
CA CYS A 17 -10.88 4.93 5.67
C CYS A 17 -10.68 3.46 5.29
N ARG A 18 -9.44 2.99 5.18
CA ARG A 18 -9.10 1.59 4.91
C ARG A 18 -9.84 1.03 3.70
N SER A 19 -9.71 1.74 2.58
CA SER A 19 -10.40 1.41 1.32
C SER A 19 -9.43 1.43 0.15
N CYS A 20 -9.65 0.55 -0.82
CA CYS A 20 -8.88 0.51 -2.05
C CYS A 20 -9.76 0.81 -3.26
N PHE A 21 -9.24 1.61 -4.18
CA PHE A 21 -9.86 1.93 -5.45
C PHE A 21 -8.91 1.59 -6.59
N LYS A 22 -9.48 1.12 -7.71
CA LYS A 22 -8.77 0.99 -8.98
C LYS A 22 -9.06 2.25 -9.78
N GLN A 23 -8.04 2.87 -10.33
CA GLN A 23 -8.25 4.04 -11.16
C GLN A 23 -8.40 3.64 -12.64
N PRO A 24 -9.39 4.19 -13.36
CA PRO A 24 -9.43 4.12 -14.81
C PRO A 24 -8.20 4.85 -15.38
N ASN A 25 -7.55 4.26 -16.38
CA ASN A 25 -6.41 4.83 -17.11
C ASN A 25 -5.16 5.13 -16.26
N SER A 26 -5.00 4.52 -15.08
CA SER A 26 -3.70 4.51 -14.38
C SER A 26 -2.81 3.40 -14.95
N SER A 27 -2.11 3.67 -16.04
CA SER A 27 -1.03 2.79 -16.50
C SER A 27 0.29 3.25 -15.88
N ASN A 28 0.97 2.37 -15.16
CA ASN A 28 2.38 2.57 -14.76
C ASN A 28 3.35 2.77 -15.95
N TRP A 29 2.87 2.61 -17.18
CA TRP A 29 3.67 2.62 -18.41
C TRP A 29 3.36 3.80 -19.32
N ASP A 30 2.35 4.60 -18.98
CA ASP A 30 1.96 5.75 -19.80
C ASP A 30 2.45 7.01 -19.10
N ALA A 31 3.57 7.53 -19.61
CA ALA A 31 4.22 8.73 -19.09
C ALA A 31 3.38 10.00 -19.31
N ASP A 32 2.38 9.95 -20.20
CA ASP A 32 1.48 11.07 -20.50
C ASP A 32 0.31 11.16 -19.51
N VAL A 33 0.16 10.17 -18.62
CA VAL A 33 -0.83 10.23 -17.53
C VAL A 33 -0.22 11.02 -16.38
N GLU A 34 -0.74 12.24 -16.14
CA GLU A 34 -0.30 13.05 -15.00
C GLU A 34 -0.40 12.27 -13.68
N PRO A 35 0.65 12.32 -12.83
CA PRO A 35 0.61 11.77 -11.48
C PRO A 35 -0.33 12.62 -10.62
N ARG A 36 -1.64 12.37 -10.69
CA ARG A 36 -2.60 13.14 -9.90
C ARG A 36 -2.58 12.66 -8.45
N PRO A 37 -2.63 13.58 -7.45
CA PRO A 37 -2.96 13.20 -6.09
C PRO A 37 -4.43 12.78 -6.06
N PHE A 38 -4.69 11.47 -6.09
CA PHE A 38 -6.05 10.96 -6.06
C PHE A 38 -6.60 11.07 -4.65
N GLU A 39 -7.45 12.06 -4.43
CA GLU A 39 -8.21 12.15 -3.20
C GLU A 39 -9.12 10.92 -3.04
N CYS A 40 -9.16 10.40 -1.82
CA CYS A 40 -10.08 9.33 -1.49
C CYS A 40 -11.53 9.80 -1.70
N PRO A 41 -12.39 9.05 -2.42
CA PRO A 41 -13.79 9.42 -2.60
C PRO A 41 -14.54 9.63 -1.27
N ASN A 42 -14.13 8.94 -0.21
CA ASN A 42 -14.75 9.01 1.11
C ASN A 42 -14.17 10.11 1.99
N CYS A 43 -12.84 10.20 2.08
CA CYS A 43 -12.17 11.07 3.06
C CYS A 43 -11.52 12.31 2.45
N LYS A 44 -11.45 12.42 1.12
CA LYS A 44 -10.78 13.49 0.38
C LYS A 44 -9.27 13.64 0.66
N ILE A 45 -8.68 12.68 1.38
CA ILE A 45 -7.24 12.62 1.65
C ILE A 45 -6.51 11.98 0.46
N PRO A 46 -5.29 12.44 0.10
CA PRO A 46 -4.47 11.79 -0.92
C PRO A 46 -4.30 10.29 -0.67
N MET A 47 -4.63 9.50 -1.69
CA MET A 47 -4.46 8.06 -1.70
C MET A 47 -3.04 7.67 -2.09
N THR A 48 -2.66 6.50 -1.61
CA THR A 48 -1.32 5.96 -1.76
C THR A 48 -1.28 4.89 -2.86
N PRO A 49 -0.37 4.98 -3.86
CA PRO A 49 -0.24 3.96 -4.89
C PRO A 49 0.38 2.67 -4.33
N MET A 50 -0.32 1.54 -4.42
CA MET A 50 0.14 0.25 -3.86
C MET A 50 0.77 -0.68 -4.89
N GLY A 51 0.44 -0.50 -6.17
CA GLY A 51 0.91 -1.36 -7.26
C GLY A 51 -0.17 -2.29 -7.81
N LYS A 52 0.19 -3.05 -8.84
CA LYS A 52 -0.74 -3.89 -9.61
C LYS A 52 -1.22 -5.13 -8.85
N TYR A 53 -0.37 -5.71 -8.00
CA TYR A 53 -0.64 -6.99 -7.35
C TYR A 53 -1.16 -6.82 -5.91
N PHE A 54 -1.44 -5.58 -5.50
CA PHE A 54 -1.99 -5.30 -4.18
C PHE A 54 -3.38 -5.91 -4.02
N LYS A 55 -3.53 -6.73 -2.98
CA LYS A 55 -4.83 -7.25 -2.54
C LYS A 55 -5.22 -6.54 -1.26
N ALA A 56 -6.17 -5.63 -1.37
CA ALA A 56 -6.67 -4.89 -0.24
C ALA A 56 -7.35 -5.85 0.77
N PRO A 57 -6.98 -5.80 2.05
CA PRO A 57 -7.66 -6.58 3.07
C PRO A 57 -9.06 -6.02 3.33
N PRO A 58 -9.94 -6.78 4.00
CA PRO A 58 -11.24 -6.28 4.44
C PRO A 58 -11.08 -4.98 5.25
N LYS A 59 -11.96 -4.00 5.06
CA LYS A 59 -11.92 -2.70 5.77
C LYS A 59 -11.82 -2.87 7.30
N ARG A 60 -12.53 -3.86 7.86
CA ARG A 60 -12.55 -4.17 9.30
C ARG A 60 -11.23 -4.73 9.85
N ASP A 61 -10.33 -5.21 8.99
CA ASP A 61 -9.09 -5.84 9.40
C ASP A 61 -7.99 -4.80 9.68
N VAL A 62 -8.19 -4.06 10.77
CA VAL A 62 -7.30 -2.96 11.19
C VAL A 62 -5.83 -3.41 11.27
N LYS A 63 -5.57 -4.63 11.76
CA LYS A 63 -4.21 -5.15 11.93
C LYS A 63 -3.52 -5.33 10.58
N GLN A 64 -4.23 -5.88 9.59
CA GLN A 64 -3.71 -6.01 8.23
C GLN A 64 -3.46 -4.65 7.57
N TRP A 65 -4.32 -3.66 7.81
CA TRP A 65 -4.14 -2.32 7.28
C TRP A 65 -2.89 -1.63 7.86
N PHE A 66 -2.65 -1.71 9.17
CA PHE A 66 -1.43 -1.17 9.78
C PHE A 66 -0.16 -1.79 9.23
N LYS A 67 -0.19 -3.10 8.99
CA LYS A 67 0.92 -3.82 8.38
C LYS A 67 1.27 -3.28 6.99
N ILE A 68 0.26 -3.10 6.15
CA ILE A 68 0.43 -2.58 4.79
C ILE A 68 0.94 -1.15 4.82
N GLU A 69 0.43 -0.32 5.73
CA GLU A 69 0.90 1.05 5.92
C GLU A 69 2.36 1.10 6.38
N LEU A 70 2.74 0.19 7.29
CA LEU A 70 4.10 0.05 7.77
C LEU A 70 5.05 -0.34 6.63
N LEU A 71 4.72 -1.41 5.89
CA LEU A 71 5.48 -1.85 4.70
C LEU A 71 5.64 -0.68 3.71
N TYR A 72 4.55 0.02 3.43
CA TYR A 72 4.58 1.16 2.52
C TYR A 72 5.52 2.27 3.03
N ALA A 73 5.48 2.57 4.32
CA ALA A 73 6.35 3.59 4.93
C ALA A 73 7.84 3.26 4.80
N TYR A 74 8.19 1.97 4.76
CA TYR A 74 9.56 1.48 4.54
C TYR A 74 9.92 1.26 3.06
N GLY A 75 9.06 1.71 2.13
CA GLY A 75 9.35 1.67 0.69
C GLY A 75 8.87 0.41 -0.02
N GLU A 76 8.25 -0.55 0.68
CA GLU A 76 7.74 -1.76 0.07
C GLU A 76 6.50 -1.48 -0.78
N ARG A 77 6.44 -2.09 -1.97
CA ARG A 77 5.36 -1.91 -2.94
C ARG A 77 4.94 -3.24 -3.55
N PHE A 78 3.65 -3.39 -3.85
CA PHE A 78 3.07 -4.61 -4.44
C PHE A 78 3.11 -4.55 -5.97
N VAL A 79 4.30 -4.29 -6.53
CA VAL A 79 4.51 -4.08 -7.98
C VAL A 79 4.69 -5.36 -8.77
N SER A 80 5.15 -6.44 -8.14
CA SER A 80 5.40 -7.73 -8.79
C SER A 80 4.65 -8.87 -8.09
N SER A 81 4.33 -9.93 -8.83
CA SER A 81 3.80 -11.17 -8.25
C SER A 81 4.87 -12.03 -7.56
N HIS A 82 6.15 -11.76 -7.80
CA HIS A 82 7.27 -12.55 -7.27
C HIS A 82 7.72 -12.12 -5.88
N THR A 83 7.39 -10.88 -5.50
CA THR A 83 7.57 -10.42 -4.12
C THR A 83 6.58 -11.17 -3.22
N ASN A 84 7.06 -12.21 -2.54
CA ASN A 84 6.31 -13.00 -1.56
C ASN A 84 5.92 -12.21 -0.30
N ILE A 85 5.99 -10.88 -0.32
CA ILE A 85 5.69 -9.97 0.80
C ILE A 85 4.31 -10.28 1.40
N SER A 86 3.28 -10.50 0.57
CA SER A 86 1.94 -10.85 1.06
C SER A 86 1.90 -12.12 1.92
N ARG A 87 2.83 -13.06 1.69
CA ARG A 87 2.95 -14.33 2.44
C ARG A 87 3.93 -14.21 3.61
N LEU A 88 5.06 -13.55 3.40
CA LEU A 88 6.10 -13.37 4.43
C LEU A 88 5.63 -12.44 5.54
N CYS A 89 4.95 -11.37 5.15
CA CYS A 89 4.37 -10.40 6.04
C CYS A 89 2.88 -10.70 6.12
N ASP A 90 2.46 -11.85 6.65
CA ASP A 90 1.03 -12.16 6.83
C ASP A 90 0.49 -11.53 8.13
N THR A 91 1.31 -11.47 9.18
CA THR A 91 1.03 -10.91 10.49
C THR A 91 1.91 -9.69 10.79
N LEU A 92 1.51 -8.86 11.76
CA LEU A 92 2.30 -7.72 12.20
C LEU A 92 3.70 -8.14 12.73
N PRO A 93 3.84 -9.15 13.60
CA PRO A 93 5.17 -9.61 14.05
C PRO A 93 6.05 -10.09 12.91
N ALA A 94 5.51 -10.87 11.97
CA ALA A 94 6.28 -11.34 10.81
C ALA A 94 6.74 -10.18 9.91
N THR A 95 5.96 -9.11 9.84
CA THR A 95 6.32 -7.89 9.10
C THR A 95 7.43 -7.12 9.78
N ILE A 96 7.39 -7.02 11.11
CA ILE A 96 8.47 -6.41 11.88
C ILE A 96 9.76 -7.22 11.69
N ALA A 97 9.68 -8.54 11.81
CA ALA A 97 10.82 -9.43 11.58
C ALA A 97 11.40 -9.26 10.16
N TYR A 98 10.54 -9.23 9.13
CA TYR A 98 10.95 -8.96 7.75
C TYR A 98 11.71 -7.63 7.62
N LEU A 99 11.18 -6.54 8.20
CA LEU A 99 11.82 -5.23 8.12
C LEU A 99 13.17 -5.21 8.84
N ILE A 100 13.30 -5.92 9.96
CA ILE A 100 14.58 -6.10 10.68
C ILE A 100 15.56 -6.90 9.82
N ASP A 101 15.12 -7.98 9.18
CA ASP A 101 15.94 -8.78 8.25
C ASP A 101 16.40 -7.96 7.04
N CYS A 102 15.60 -6.97 6.61
CA CYS A 102 15.98 -5.97 5.60
C CYS A 102 16.98 -4.91 6.10
N GLY A 103 17.35 -4.94 7.39
CA GLY A 103 18.33 -4.05 8.00
C GLY A 103 17.75 -2.82 8.68
N HIS A 104 16.44 -2.75 8.92
CA HIS A 104 15.84 -1.66 9.68
C HIS A 104 15.96 -1.88 11.19
N ASP A 105 16.23 -0.81 11.94
CA ASP A 105 16.29 -0.88 13.40
C ASP A 105 14.92 -1.23 14.01
N GLU A 106 14.89 -2.16 14.95
CA GLU A 106 13.64 -2.64 15.55
C GLU A 106 12.90 -1.54 16.32
N SER A 107 13.63 -0.68 17.04
CA SER A 107 13.03 0.40 17.83
C SER A 107 12.38 1.43 16.91
N ASP A 108 13.01 1.75 15.78
CA ASP A 108 12.46 2.62 14.74
C ASP A 108 11.19 2.02 14.12
N VAL A 109 11.22 0.73 13.76
CA VAL A 109 10.06 0.02 13.19
C VAL A 109 8.88 0.03 14.15
N ARG A 110 9.13 -0.21 15.43
CA ARG A 110 8.09 -0.19 16.47
C ARG A 110 7.55 1.22 16.71
N ALA A 111 8.43 2.22 16.82
CA ALA A 111 8.04 3.62 16.98
C ALA A 111 7.20 4.12 15.80
N ARG A 112 7.55 3.69 14.58
CA ARG A 112 6.78 3.99 13.37
C ARG A 112 5.41 3.35 13.39
N LEU A 113 5.32 2.07 13.79
CA LEU A 113 4.05 1.37 13.94
C LEU A 113 3.14 2.03 14.98
N ASP A 114 3.69 2.47 16.10
CA ASP A 114 2.90 3.16 17.14
C ASP A 114 2.46 4.55 16.70
N SER A 115 3.27 5.26 15.93
CA SER A 115 2.87 6.52 15.28
C SER A 115 1.69 6.31 14.32
N ILE A 116 1.76 5.26 13.47
CA ILE A 116 0.65 4.88 12.57
C ILE A 116 -0.61 4.56 13.39
N ARG A 117 -0.48 3.74 14.44
CA ARG A 117 -1.62 3.41 15.32
C ARG A 117 -2.21 4.65 15.99
N GLY A 118 -1.39 5.61 16.38
CA GLY A 118 -1.84 6.87 16.99
C GLY A 118 -2.63 7.72 16.00
N LEU A 119 -2.14 7.86 14.77
CA LEU A 119 -2.80 8.62 13.72
C LEU A 119 -4.16 8.04 13.30
N ARG A 120 -4.33 6.72 13.40
CA ARG A 120 -5.52 6.00 12.89
C ARG A 120 -6.52 5.60 13.98
N ARG A 121 -6.39 6.16 15.20
CA ARG A 121 -7.29 5.90 16.34
C ARG A 121 -8.57 6.74 16.36
N SER A 122 -8.83 7.53 15.31
CA SER A 122 -10.09 8.31 15.15
C SER A 122 -11.22 7.51 14.51
#